data_AF-A0A165DF67-F1
#
_entry.id   AF-A0A165DF67-F1
#
_cell.length_a   1.000
_cell.length_b   1.000
_cell.length_c   1.000
_cell.angle_alpha   90.00
_cell.angle_beta   90.00
_cell.angle_gamma   90.00
#
_symmetry.space_group_name_H-M   'P 1'
#
loop_
_entity.id
_entity.type
_entity.pdbx_description
1 polymer ?
#
loop_
_entity_poly.entity_id
_entity_poly.type
_entity_poly.pdbx_seq_one_letter_code
_entity_poly.pdbx_strand_id
1 'polypeptide(L)'
;MDNASINDVLARTLGPILMECYGIPFNATNGQIWCLAHIVNLVVQKILSALGEAKDPDEDDYYLLYKFLSFHYRPDVDEDLKKLEKEETVKADDMAAAENLVEGQIDEPVEGELMAVQKLCIFLAKEHYSSQYAQDGGRELKHVLLLKKAINGWVAAREKLEALTLTPSDWNLLQQLCEIIGAFTVVTRHMFLADTPTLPWVLPMYHHMQGTLERAIEMTTLPSLKHATTAGLSKLNIYYVKVLDCQHNVVATGEFVNFPGQPAAWPEIQESPTL
;
A
#
# COMPACT_ATOMS: atom_id res chain seq x y z
N MET A 1 10.27 0.20 15.57
CA MET A 1 9.58 1.03 14.57
C MET A 1 10.21 2.41 14.59
N ASP A 2 10.78 2.82 13.46
CA ASP A 2 11.37 4.15 13.28
C ASP A 2 10.23 5.14 13.00
N ASN A 3 9.91 5.96 14.01
CA ASN A 3 8.80 6.90 13.94
C ASN A 3 9.37 8.23 13.44
N ALA A 4 8.90 8.71 12.29
CA ALA A 4 9.33 9.99 11.71
C ALA A 4 9.23 11.17 12.70
N SER A 5 8.25 11.14 13.61
CA SER A 5 8.13 12.16 14.67
C SER A 5 9.18 12.01 15.79
N ILE A 6 9.62 10.78 16.09
CA ILE A 6 10.74 10.52 17.01
C ILE A 6 12.06 10.94 16.36
N ASN A 7 12.22 10.72 15.05
CA ASN A 7 13.37 11.19 14.29
C ASN A 7 13.50 12.72 14.32
N ASP A 8 12.40 13.47 14.14
CA ASP A 8 12.43 14.94 14.22
C ASP A 8 12.81 15.44 15.63
N VAL A 9 12.23 14.84 16.68
CA VAL A 9 12.58 15.18 18.07
C VAL A 9 14.04 14.83 18.37
N LEU A 10 14.51 13.67 17.91
CA LEU A 10 15.90 13.23 18.08
C LEU A 10 16.86 14.16 17.34
N ALA A 11 16.61 14.47 16.06
CA ALA A 11 17.45 15.34 15.25
C ALA A 11 17.54 16.76 15.85
N ARG A 12 16.42 17.31 16.34
CA ARG A 12 16.39 18.64 16.98
C ARG A 12 17.06 18.66 18.35
N THR A 13 17.02 17.56 19.10
CA THR A 13 17.67 17.46 20.41
C THR A 13 19.16 17.17 20.28
N LEU A 14 19.54 16.33 19.30
CA LEU A 14 20.91 15.91 19.07
C LEU A 14 21.77 17.02 18.47
N GLY A 15 21.20 17.87 17.61
CA GLY A 15 21.93 18.97 16.96
C GLY A 15 22.67 19.90 17.93
N PRO A 16 21.98 20.50 18.91
CA PRO A 16 22.61 21.33 19.94
C PRO A 16 23.67 20.58 20.74
N ILE A 17 23.41 19.32 21.13
CA ILE A 17 24.36 18.50 21.91
C ILE A 17 25.65 18.23 21.13
N LEU A 18 25.53 17.87 19.84
CA LEU A 18 26.68 17.63 18.97
C LEU A 18 27.53 18.88 18.77
N MET A 19 26.87 20.04 18.65
CA MET A 19 27.57 21.31 18.54
C MET A 19 28.25 21.69 19.87
N GLU A 20 27.53 21.66 20.99
CA GLU A 20 28.02 22.12 22.29
C GLU A 20 29.11 21.23 22.88
N CYS A 21 28.95 19.91 22.78
CA CYS A 21 29.89 18.97 23.40
C CYS A 21 31.06 18.58 22.49
N TYR A 22 30.87 18.63 21.16
CA TYR A 22 31.84 18.06 20.21
C TYR A 22 32.23 19.01 19.07
N GLY A 23 31.60 20.19 18.95
CA GLY A 23 31.86 21.12 17.85
C GLY A 23 31.46 20.60 16.48
N ILE A 24 30.56 19.60 16.42
CA ILE A 24 30.12 18.99 15.17
C ILE A 24 28.85 19.71 14.68
N PRO A 25 28.89 20.38 13.52
CA PRO A 25 27.70 21.00 12.96
C PRO A 25 26.73 19.94 12.46
N PHE A 26 25.55 19.86 13.09
CA PHE A 26 24.45 18.99 12.66
C PHE A 26 23.20 19.83 12.41
N ASN A 27 22.74 19.85 11.15
CA ASN A 27 21.51 20.53 10.78
C ASN A 27 20.35 19.53 10.89
N ALA A 28 19.46 19.73 11.87
CA ALA A 28 18.31 18.87 12.09
C ALA A 28 17.41 18.76 10.85
N THR A 29 17.32 19.82 10.04
CA THR A 29 16.55 19.81 8.78
C THR A 29 17.11 18.80 7.77
N ASN A 30 18.42 18.59 7.75
CA ASN A 30 19.10 17.62 6.87
C ASN A 30 19.19 16.20 7.49
N GLY A 31 18.82 16.09 8.77
CA GLY A 31 18.79 14.84 9.52
C GLY A 31 17.43 14.14 9.53
N GLN A 32 16.38 14.78 8.99
CA GLN A 32 15.04 14.22 8.95
C GLN A 32 14.98 13.03 8.00
N ILE A 33 14.83 11.84 8.57
CA ILE A 33 14.56 10.62 7.83
C ILE A 33 13.04 10.42 7.84
N TRP A 34 12.41 10.63 6.69
CA TRP A 34 10.98 10.38 6.52
C TRP A 34 10.74 8.87 6.54
N CYS A 35 9.77 8.43 7.34
CA CYS A 35 9.41 7.01 7.42
C CYS A 35 8.78 6.58 6.08
N LEU A 36 9.46 5.69 5.35
CA LEU A 36 8.98 5.24 4.05
C LEU A 36 7.59 4.58 4.14
N ALA A 37 7.28 3.90 5.25
CA ALA A 37 5.95 3.35 5.50
C ALA A 37 4.86 4.42 5.58
N HIS A 38 5.16 5.60 6.13
CA HIS A 38 4.23 6.72 6.13
C HIS A 38 3.99 7.24 4.72
N ILE A 39 5.06 7.41 3.93
CA ILE A 39 4.95 7.86 2.54
C ILE A 39 4.14 6.86 1.70
N VAL A 40 4.39 5.56 1.86
CA VAL A 40 3.59 4.50 1.24
C VAL A 40 2.10 4.71 1.53
N ASN A 41 1.73 4.90 2.80
CA ASN A 41 0.35 5.14 3.16
C ASN A 41 -0.23 6.39 2.49
N LEU A 42 0.51 7.50 2.48
CA LEU A 42 0.04 8.74 1.85
C LEU A 42 -0.19 8.58 0.34
N VAL A 43 0.66 7.81 -0.35
CA VAL A 43 0.52 7.56 -1.78
C VAL A 43 -0.68 6.66 -2.06
N VAL A 44 -0.82 5.55 -1.32
CA VAL A 44 -1.97 4.65 -1.45
C VAL A 44 -3.26 5.40 -1.14
N GLN A 45 -3.29 6.19 -0.07
CA GLN A 45 -4.44 7.02 0.28
C GLN A 45 -4.77 8.04 -0.82
N LYS A 46 -3.77 8.66 -1.46
CA LYS A 46 -4.02 9.57 -2.59
C LYS A 46 -4.64 8.87 -3.79
N ILE A 47 -4.16 7.65 -4.12
CA ILE A 47 -4.73 6.83 -5.19
C ILE A 47 -6.20 6.50 -4.88
N LEU A 48 -6.46 6.01 -3.66
CA LEU A 48 -7.82 5.66 -3.23
C LEU A 48 -8.73 6.90 -3.16
N SER A 49 -8.21 8.05 -2.76
CA SER A 49 -8.97 9.30 -2.72
C SER A 49 -9.35 9.79 -4.12
N ALA A 50 -8.46 9.67 -5.10
CA ALA A 50 -8.78 9.96 -6.49
C ALA A 50 -9.80 8.98 -7.11
N LEU A 51 -9.94 7.79 -6.52
CA LEU A 51 -11.02 6.85 -6.79
C LEU A 51 -12.24 7.08 -5.88
N GLY A 52 -12.33 8.16 -5.11
CA GLY A 52 -13.48 8.42 -4.23
C GLY A 52 -13.66 7.43 -3.07
N GLU A 53 -12.64 6.62 -2.76
CA GLU A 53 -12.68 5.57 -1.72
C GLU A 53 -12.03 6.01 -0.41
N ALA A 54 -11.32 7.15 -0.40
CA ALA A 54 -10.67 7.69 0.79
C ALA A 54 -10.72 9.22 0.81
N LYS A 55 -10.51 9.80 2.00
CA LYS A 55 -10.25 11.24 2.11
C LYS A 55 -8.87 11.59 1.56
N ASP A 56 -8.71 12.82 1.13
CA ASP A 56 -7.44 13.32 0.64
C ASP A 56 -6.39 13.29 1.77
N PRO A 57 -5.21 12.67 1.58
CA PRO A 57 -4.15 12.65 2.59
C PRO A 57 -3.57 14.03 2.92
N ASP A 58 -3.83 15.05 2.10
CA ASP A 58 -3.48 16.45 2.40
C ASP A 58 -4.46 17.08 3.42
N GLU A 59 -5.66 16.51 3.58
CA GLU A 59 -6.68 16.96 4.53
C GLU A 59 -6.73 16.07 5.79
N ASP A 60 -6.67 14.74 5.63
CA ASP A 60 -6.82 13.77 6.71
C ASP A 60 -5.78 12.65 6.59
N ASP A 61 -4.69 12.73 7.35
CA ASP A 61 -3.60 11.75 7.30
C ASP A 61 -3.92 10.52 8.17
N TYR A 62 -4.37 9.45 7.50
CA TYR A 62 -4.76 8.21 8.18
C TYR A 62 -3.60 7.55 8.94
N TYR A 63 -2.36 7.71 8.47
CA TYR A 63 -1.21 7.15 9.17
C TYR A 63 -1.06 7.80 10.55
N LEU A 64 -1.16 9.13 10.62
CA LEU A 64 -1.04 9.84 11.89
C LEU A 64 -2.20 9.53 12.85
N LEU A 65 -3.40 9.31 12.31
CA LEU A 65 -4.59 8.94 13.09
C LEU A 65 -4.41 7.57 13.75
N TYR A 66 -3.78 6.62 13.06
CA TYR A 66 -3.71 5.21 13.48
C TYR A 66 -2.33 4.75 13.94
N LYS A 67 -1.30 5.61 13.93
CA LYS A 67 0.09 5.26 14.29
C LYS A 67 0.29 4.64 15.69
N PHE A 68 -0.66 4.83 16.61
CA PHE A 68 -0.57 4.33 17.99
C PHE A 68 -1.15 2.94 18.17
N LEU A 69 -1.89 2.44 17.17
CA LEU A 69 -2.42 1.09 17.21
C LEU A 69 -1.24 0.12 16.99
N SER A 70 -1.12 -0.88 17.88
CA SER A 70 -0.08 -1.90 17.78
C SER A 70 -0.39 -2.85 16.63
N PHE A 71 -0.01 -2.45 15.43
CA PHE A 71 0.00 -3.33 14.26
C PHE A 71 1.36 -4.02 14.20
N HIS A 72 1.46 -5.19 14.84
CA HIS A 72 2.65 -6.02 14.70
C HIS A 72 2.40 -6.98 13.54
N TYR A 73 2.77 -6.53 12.34
CA TYR A 73 2.78 -7.38 11.16
C TYR A 73 3.87 -8.44 11.33
N ARG A 74 3.45 -9.68 11.59
CA ARG A 74 4.33 -10.83 11.73
C ARG A 74 3.78 -12.00 10.93
N PRO A 75 4.07 -12.07 9.61
CA PRO A 75 3.53 -13.11 8.74
C PRO A 75 3.92 -14.53 9.19
N ASP A 76 5.01 -14.65 9.93
CA ASP A 76 5.54 -15.88 10.51
C ASP A 76 4.74 -16.41 11.72
N VAL A 77 3.88 -15.60 12.34
CA VAL A 77 3.00 -16.01 13.46
C VAL A 77 1.53 -15.72 13.21
N ASP A 78 1.21 -15.07 12.09
CA ASP A 78 -0.16 -14.89 11.63
C ASP A 78 -0.68 -16.24 11.07
N GLU A 79 -1.24 -17.05 11.97
CA GLU A 79 -1.78 -18.37 11.62
C GLU A 79 -2.97 -18.27 10.66
N ASP A 80 -3.71 -17.16 10.67
CA ASP A 80 -4.78 -16.89 9.72
C ASP A 80 -4.19 -16.66 8.32
N LEU A 81 -3.11 -15.88 8.21
CA LEU A 81 -2.37 -15.71 6.96
C LEU A 81 -1.81 -17.03 6.41
N LYS A 82 -1.14 -17.82 7.25
CA LYS A 82 -0.57 -19.11 6.81
C LYS A 82 -1.64 -20.11 6.37
N LYS A 83 -2.81 -20.08 7.02
CA LYS A 83 -3.93 -20.92 6.65
C LYS A 83 -4.46 -20.52 5.27
N LEU A 84 -4.54 -19.22 4.99
CA LEU A 84 -4.98 -18.68 3.71
C LEU A 84 -3.97 -18.95 2.57
N GLU A 85 -2.68 -18.76 2.80
CA GLU A 85 -1.60 -19.10 1.84
C GLU A 85 -1.57 -20.61 1.54
N LYS A 86 -1.84 -21.46 2.54
CA LYS A 86 -2.01 -22.90 2.30
C LYS A 86 -3.27 -23.26 1.54
N GLU A 87 -4.36 -22.51 1.70
CA GLU A 87 -5.59 -22.71 0.93
C GLU A 87 -5.44 -22.27 -0.55
N GLU A 88 -4.47 -21.39 -0.86
CA GLU A 88 -4.07 -20.97 -2.21
C GLU A 88 -3.58 -22.15 -3.08
N THR A 89 -2.97 -23.18 -2.46
CA THR A 89 -2.49 -24.39 -3.17
C THR A 89 -3.55 -25.47 -3.36
N VAL A 90 -4.68 -25.40 -2.66
CA VAL A 90 -5.68 -26.48 -2.62
C VAL A 90 -6.95 -26.14 -3.40
N LYS A 91 -7.31 -24.86 -3.57
CA LYS A 91 -8.64 -24.46 -4.06
C LYS A 91 -8.73 -24.05 -5.54
N ALA A 92 -7.95 -24.68 -6.42
CA ALA A 92 -8.21 -24.59 -7.85
C ALA A 92 -9.45 -25.40 -8.30
N ASP A 93 -9.96 -26.33 -7.49
CA ASP A 93 -11.01 -27.29 -7.94
C ASP A 93 -12.32 -27.38 -7.13
N ASP A 94 -12.49 -26.77 -5.96
CA ASP A 94 -13.70 -27.03 -5.14
C ASP A 94 -14.73 -25.89 -5.10
N MET A 95 -15.81 -26.07 -5.84
CA MET A 95 -17.04 -25.25 -5.87
C MET A 95 -17.84 -25.21 -4.55
N ALA A 96 -17.43 -25.93 -3.51
CA ALA A 96 -18.22 -26.13 -2.28
C ALA A 96 -18.10 -24.99 -1.25
N ALA A 97 -17.14 -24.08 -1.37
CA ALA A 97 -16.92 -23.01 -0.38
C ALA A 97 -17.96 -21.86 -0.45
N ALA A 98 -18.78 -21.80 -1.49
CA ALA A 98 -19.75 -20.72 -1.69
C ALA A 98 -20.97 -20.79 -0.76
N GLU A 99 -21.25 -21.94 -0.12
CA GLU A 99 -22.43 -22.11 0.73
C GLU A 99 -22.26 -21.50 2.14
N ASN A 100 -21.03 -21.27 2.60
CA ASN A 100 -20.78 -20.61 3.90
C ASN A 100 -20.57 -19.08 3.79
N LEU A 101 -20.66 -18.50 2.58
CA LEU A 101 -20.66 -17.06 2.39
C LEU A 101 -22.06 -16.49 2.71
N VAL A 102 -22.19 -16.03 3.94
CA VAL A 102 -23.10 -14.94 4.35
C VAL A 102 -24.58 -15.36 4.50
N GLU A 103 -24.91 -16.04 5.61
CA GLU A 103 -26.21 -15.88 6.28
C GLU A 103 -26.16 -14.57 7.10
N GLY A 104 -26.44 -13.45 6.46
CA GLY A 104 -26.63 -12.17 7.13
C GLY A 104 -27.37 -11.22 6.23
N GLN A 105 -28.47 -10.72 6.74
CA GLN A 105 -29.44 -9.86 6.09
C GLN A 105 -28.79 -8.56 5.56
N ILE A 106 -28.51 -8.49 4.26
CA ILE A 106 -28.53 -7.20 3.53
C ILE A 106 -30.02 -6.91 3.29
N ASP A 107 -30.71 -6.39 4.31
CA ASP A 107 -32.16 -6.19 4.28
C ASP A 107 -32.58 -4.87 3.62
N GLU A 108 -31.64 -3.95 3.40
CA GLU A 108 -31.92 -2.64 2.78
C GLU A 108 -31.38 -2.55 1.35
N PRO A 109 -32.19 -2.04 0.40
CA PRO A 109 -31.72 -1.78 -0.96
C PRO A 109 -30.65 -0.70 -0.94
N VAL A 110 -29.52 -0.99 -1.58
CA VAL A 110 -28.44 -0.01 -1.70
C VAL A 110 -28.83 1.04 -2.76
N GLU A 111 -29.16 2.25 -2.31
CA GLU A 111 -29.51 3.38 -3.17
C GLU A 111 -28.25 4.10 -3.68
N GLY A 112 -28.10 4.19 -5.01
CA GLY A 112 -27.03 4.95 -5.67
C GLY A 112 -26.15 4.13 -6.63
N GLU A 113 -25.52 4.80 -7.59
CA GLU A 113 -24.53 4.17 -8.48
C GLU A 113 -23.21 3.99 -7.72
N LEU A 114 -22.98 2.77 -7.23
CA LEU A 114 -21.76 2.41 -6.52
C LEU A 114 -20.59 2.12 -7.47
N MET A 115 -19.40 2.51 -7.05
CA MET A 115 -18.16 2.17 -7.75
C MET A 115 -17.70 0.75 -7.43
N ALA A 116 -16.80 0.21 -8.26
CA ALA A 116 -16.29 -1.16 -8.15
C ALA A 116 -15.74 -1.49 -6.76
N VAL A 117 -14.97 -0.57 -6.16
CA VAL A 117 -14.37 -0.77 -4.83
C VAL A 117 -15.44 -0.67 -3.73
N GLN A 118 -16.40 0.25 -3.83
CA GLN A 118 -17.53 0.31 -2.88
C GLN A 118 -18.38 -0.96 -2.88
N LYS A 119 -18.71 -1.49 -4.07
CA LYS A 119 -19.41 -2.78 -4.22
C LYS A 119 -18.62 -3.89 -3.54
N LEU A 120 -17.29 -3.92 -3.74
CA LEU A 120 -16.38 -4.86 -3.09
C LEU A 120 -16.43 -4.77 -1.56
N CYS A 121 -16.32 -3.55 -1.03
CA CYS A 121 -16.35 -3.28 0.40
C CYS A 121 -17.66 -3.76 1.03
N ILE A 122 -18.80 -3.68 0.32
CA ILE A 122 -20.07 -4.21 0.83
C ILE A 122 -20.04 -5.74 0.95
N PHE A 123 -19.40 -6.45 0.01
CA PHE A 123 -19.20 -7.90 0.14
C PHE A 123 -18.28 -8.26 1.32
N LEU A 124 -17.29 -7.40 1.62
CA LEU A 124 -16.31 -7.64 2.67
C LEU A 124 -16.71 -7.08 4.05
N ALA A 125 -17.64 -6.13 4.13
CA ALA A 125 -18.02 -5.39 5.35
C ALA A 125 -18.63 -6.25 6.48
N LYS A 126 -18.78 -7.56 6.28
CA LYS A 126 -19.12 -8.49 7.36
C LYS A 126 -17.90 -8.97 8.16
N GLU A 127 -16.69 -8.74 7.67
CA GLU A 127 -15.44 -8.84 8.43
C GLU A 127 -14.98 -7.44 8.83
N HIS A 128 -15.35 -6.98 10.03
CA HIS A 128 -14.80 -5.82 10.75
C HIS A 128 -14.06 -4.73 9.92
N TYR A 129 -14.78 -3.93 9.14
CA TYR A 129 -14.22 -2.78 8.41
C TYR A 129 -13.95 -1.59 9.33
N SER A 130 -12.71 -1.46 9.81
CA SER A 130 -12.23 -0.25 10.49
C SER A 130 -10.74 -0.05 10.20
N SER A 131 -10.40 1.09 9.58
CA SER A 131 -9.07 1.75 9.70
C SER A 131 -7.81 1.03 9.16
N GLN A 132 -7.82 -0.28 8.89
CA GLN A 132 -6.64 -1.12 8.62
C GLN A 132 -6.05 -1.06 7.19
N TYR A 133 -6.71 -0.37 6.26
CA TYR A 133 -6.41 -0.38 4.81
C TYR A 133 -5.04 0.15 4.38
N ALA A 134 -4.36 0.88 5.25
CA ALA A 134 -3.08 1.55 4.97
C ALA A 134 -1.91 0.61 4.71
N GLN A 135 -1.88 -0.55 5.37
CA GLN A 135 -0.71 -1.45 5.38
C GLN A 135 -1.01 -2.84 4.81
N ASP A 136 -2.29 -3.18 4.62
CA ASP A 136 -2.73 -4.53 4.23
C ASP A 136 -3.65 -4.61 3.01
N GLY A 137 -4.03 -3.47 2.42
CA GLY A 137 -5.05 -3.40 1.37
C GLY A 137 -4.76 -4.24 0.11
N GLY A 138 -3.49 -4.55 -0.17
CA GLY A 138 -3.12 -5.43 -1.29
C GLY A 138 -3.56 -6.89 -1.11
N ARG A 139 -3.66 -7.41 0.13
CA ARG A 139 -4.05 -8.80 0.39
C ARG A 139 -5.56 -9.03 0.28
N GLU A 140 -6.36 -8.09 0.79
CA GLU A 140 -7.82 -8.17 0.73
C GLU A 140 -8.33 -8.09 -0.71
N LEU A 141 -7.73 -7.23 -1.54
CA LEU A 141 -8.04 -7.17 -2.98
C LEU A 141 -7.67 -8.47 -3.71
N LYS A 142 -6.53 -9.10 -3.41
CA LYS A 142 -6.18 -10.44 -3.94
C LYS A 142 -7.21 -11.50 -3.53
N HIS A 143 -7.64 -11.48 -2.26
CA HIS A 143 -8.64 -12.42 -1.75
C HIS A 143 -9.96 -12.29 -2.52
N VAL A 144 -10.43 -11.06 -2.79
CA VAL A 144 -11.67 -10.91 -3.55
C VAL A 144 -11.57 -11.36 -5.00
N LEU A 145 -10.40 -11.19 -5.62
CA LEU A 145 -10.16 -11.72 -6.97
C LEU A 145 -10.26 -13.26 -7.01
N LEU A 146 -9.83 -13.95 -5.95
CA LEU A 146 -10.03 -15.40 -5.80
C LEU A 146 -11.50 -15.78 -5.63
N LEU A 147 -12.27 -14.94 -4.92
CA LEU A 147 -13.71 -15.16 -4.69
C LEU A 147 -14.60 -14.71 -5.85
N LYS A 148 -14.04 -14.22 -6.96
CA LYS A 148 -14.78 -13.70 -8.12
C LYS A 148 -15.91 -14.62 -8.60
N LYS A 149 -15.64 -15.92 -8.75
CA LYS A 149 -16.65 -16.90 -9.20
C LYS A 149 -17.77 -17.08 -8.17
N ALA A 150 -17.41 -17.13 -6.87
CA ALA A 150 -18.37 -17.26 -5.78
C ALA A 150 -19.24 -16.00 -5.66
N ILE A 151 -18.65 -14.80 -5.74
CA ILE A 151 -19.36 -13.52 -5.67
C ILE A 151 -20.34 -13.38 -6.83
N ASN A 152 -19.89 -13.64 -8.07
CA ASN A 152 -20.77 -13.57 -9.24
C ASN A 152 -21.94 -14.58 -9.14
N GLY A 153 -21.68 -15.81 -8.67
CA GLY A 153 -22.73 -16.80 -8.44
C GLY A 153 -23.71 -16.39 -7.33
N TRP A 154 -23.20 -15.80 -6.25
CA TRP A 154 -23.99 -15.36 -5.09
C TRP A 154 -24.92 -14.18 -5.43
N VAL A 155 -24.42 -13.22 -6.21
CA VAL A 155 -25.21 -12.09 -6.73
C VAL A 155 -26.26 -12.57 -7.73
N ALA A 156 -25.88 -13.42 -8.69
CA ALA A 156 -26.81 -13.95 -9.70
C ALA A 156 -27.95 -14.78 -9.08
N ALA A 157 -27.73 -15.40 -7.92
CA ALA A 157 -28.75 -16.16 -7.21
C ALA A 157 -29.78 -15.30 -6.44
N ARG A 158 -29.57 -13.97 -6.33
CA ARG A 158 -30.40 -13.09 -5.51
C ARG A 158 -30.73 -11.79 -6.24
N GLU A 159 -31.97 -11.66 -6.72
CA GLU A 159 -32.45 -10.48 -7.44
C GLU A 159 -32.23 -9.15 -6.68
N LYS A 160 -32.34 -9.16 -5.35
CA LYS A 160 -32.12 -7.98 -4.51
C LYS A 160 -30.69 -7.42 -4.57
N LEU A 161 -29.74 -8.21 -5.06
CA LEU A 161 -28.31 -7.85 -5.10
C LEU A 161 -27.85 -7.47 -6.51
N GLU A 162 -28.76 -7.40 -7.48
CA GLU A 162 -28.43 -7.05 -8.87
C GLU A 162 -27.65 -5.73 -8.96
N ALA A 163 -27.97 -4.75 -8.10
CA ALA A 163 -27.25 -3.48 -7.99
C ALA A 163 -25.76 -3.61 -7.62
N LEU A 164 -25.37 -4.70 -6.94
CA LEU A 164 -24.00 -5.01 -6.55
C LEU A 164 -23.23 -5.81 -7.61
N THR A 165 -23.83 -6.06 -8.77
CA THR A 165 -23.16 -6.79 -9.85
C THR A 165 -21.89 -6.05 -10.29
N LEU A 166 -20.77 -6.74 -10.21
CA LEU A 166 -19.47 -6.27 -10.71
C LEU A 166 -19.33 -6.61 -12.18
N THR A 167 -19.22 -5.59 -13.02
CA THR A 167 -19.04 -5.75 -14.46
C THR A 167 -17.65 -6.27 -14.81
N PRO A 168 -17.41 -6.78 -16.03
CA PRO A 168 -16.06 -7.14 -16.47
C PRO A 168 -15.05 -5.97 -16.36
N SER A 169 -15.52 -4.73 -16.57
CA SER A 169 -14.70 -3.54 -16.40
C SER A 169 -14.37 -3.28 -14.92
N ASP A 170 -15.31 -3.51 -14.01
CA ASP A 170 -15.09 -3.39 -12.56
C ASP A 170 -14.03 -4.40 -12.10
N TRP A 171 -14.14 -5.65 -12.55
CA TRP A 171 -13.13 -6.68 -12.25
C TRP A 171 -11.75 -6.34 -12.81
N ASN A 172 -11.69 -5.74 -14.00
CA ASN A 172 -10.44 -5.29 -14.59
C ASN A 172 -9.82 -4.12 -13.79
N LEU A 173 -10.63 -3.19 -13.31
CA LEU A 173 -10.19 -2.11 -12.43
C LEU A 173 -9.60 -2.67 -11.13
N LEU A 174 -10.32 -3.57 -10.47
CA LEU A 174 -9.90 -4.19 -9.21
C LEU A 174 -8.59 -4.99 -9.36
N GLN A 175 -8.44 -5.73 -10.46
CA GLN A 175 -7.22 -6.46 -10.78
C GLN A 175 -6.01 -5.52 -10.91
N GLN A 176 -6.12 -4.48 -11.72
CA GLN A 176 -5.02 -3.53 -11.93
C GLN A 176 -4.72 -2.71 -10.67
N LEU A 177 -5.76 -2.33 -9.91
CA LEU A 177 -5.59 -1.65 -8.62
C LEU A 177 -4.84 -2.54 -7.62
N CYS A 178 -5.15 -3.83 -7.59
CA CYS A 178 -4.48 -4.81 -6.75
C CYS A 178 -2.98 -4.94 -7.08
N GLU A 179 -2.62 -4.94 -8.36
CA GLU A 179 -1.23 -4.98 -8.81
C GLU A 179 -0.47 -3.73 -8.38
N ILE A 180 -1.08 -2.55 -8.54
CA ILE A 180 -0.51 -1.27 -8.11
C ILE A 180 -0.27 -1.28 -6.59
N ILE A 181 -1.29 -1.57 -5.78
CA ILE A 181 -1.20 -1.59 -4.31
C ILE A 181 -0.26 -2.71 -3.82
N GLY A 182 -0.16 -3.82 -4.56
CA GLY A 182 0.74 -4.93 -4.28
C GLY A 182 2.20 -4.50 -4.16
N ALA A 183 2.68 -3.62 -5.05
CA ALA A 183 4.05 -3.11 -4.97
C ALA A 183 4.33 -2.32 -3.69
N PHE A 184 3.36 -1.54 -3.21
CA PHE A 184 3.47 -0.81 -1.93
C PHE A 184 3.50 -1.75 -0.73
N THR A 185 2.81 -2.89 -0.83
CA THR A 185 2.86 -3.94 0.19
C THR A 185 4.26 -4.57 0.24
N VAL A 186 4.87 -4.83 -0.92
CA VAL A 186 6.26 -5.34 -1.01
C VAL A 186 7.24 -4.38 -0.35
N VAL A 187 7.16 -3.09 -0.69
CA VAL A 187 8.01 -2.04 -0.08
C VAL A 187 7.82 -2.01 1.43
N THR A 188 6.58 -2.02 1.90
CA THR A 188 6.27 -2.04 3.33
C THR A 188 6.94 -3.24 3.98
N ARG A 189 6.69 -4.46 3.52
CA ARG A 189 7.31 -5.68 4.06
C ARG A 189 8.83 -5.58 4.13
N HIS A 190 9.46 -5.14 3.04
CA HIS A 190 10.92 -5.02 2.97
C HIS A 190 11.47 -4.03 4.01
N MET A 191 10.80 -2.88 4.18
CA MET A 191 11.19 -1.84 5.12
C MET A 191 10.86 -2.15 6.59
N PHE A 192 10.11 -3.23 6.84
CA PHE A 192 9.76 -3.71 8.17
C PHE A 192 10.59 -4.92 8.64
N LEU A 193 11.53 -5.41 7.82
CA LEU A 193 12.43 -6.49 8.21
C LEU A 193 13.38 -6.00 9.33
N ALA A 194 13.36 -6.68 10.47
CA ALA A 194 14.11 -6.28 11.66
C ALA A 194 15.62 -6.54 11.55
N ASP A 195 16.03 -7.43 10.63
CA ASP A 195 17.39 -7.96 10.58
C ASP A 195 18.26 -7.32 9.49
N THR A 196 17.75 -6.32 8.76
CA THR A 196 18.48 -5.63 7.70
C THR A 196 18.47 -4.12 7.89
N PRO A 197 19.60 -3.42 7.62
CA PRO A 197 19.59 -1.96 7.58
C PRO A 197 18.65 -1.50 6.47
N THR A 198 17.66 -0.69 6.80
CA THR A 198 16.63 -0.24 5.85
C THR A 198 16.99 1.04 5.11
N LEU A 199 17.91 1.85 5.67
CA LEU A 199 18.34 3.12 5.07
C LEU A 199 18.92 2.97 3.63
N PRO A 200 19.76 1.95 3.33
CA PRO A 200 20.24 1.70 1.97
C PRO A 200 19.16 1.34 0.96
N TRP A 201 17.95 0.99 1.41
CA TRP A 201 16.85 0.58 0.55
C TRP A 201 15.87 1.71 0.26
N VAL A 202 15.98 2.86 0.93
CA VAL A 202 15.01 3.95 0.78
C VAL A 202 14.90 4.39 -0.69
N LEU A 203 16.00 4.80 -1.35
CA LEU A 203 15.95 5.24 -2.76
C LEU A 203 15.55 4.11 -3.73
N PRO A 204 16.10 2.88 -3.63
CA PRO A 204 15.64 1.76 -4.44
C PRO A 204 14.13 1.50 -4.35
N MET A 205 13.55 1.58 -3.15
CA MET A 205 12.11 1.39 -2.97
C MET A 205 11.28 2.53 -3.58
N TYR A 206 11.78 3.77 -3.56
CA TYR A 206 11.14 4.87 -4.29
C TYR A 206 11.11 4.62 -5.79
N HIS A 207 12.25 4.23 -6.38
CA HIS A 207 12.34 3.94 -7.81
C HIS A 207 11.44 2.77 -8.19
N HIS A 208 11.36 1.73 -7.35
CA HIS A 208 10.45 0.61 -7.56
C HIS A 208 8.98 1.04 -7.59
N MET A 209 8.55 1.89 -6.64
CA MET A 209 7.18 2.42 -6.63
C MET A 209 6.91 3.33 -7.84
N GLN A 210 7.83 4.24 -8.18
CA GLN A 210 7.71 5.12 -9.35
C GLN A 210 7.55 4.30 -10.64
N GLY A 211 8.48 3.37 -10.90
CA GLY A 211 8.44 2.54 -12.11
C GLY A 211 7.22 1.63 -12.16
N THR A 212 6.65 1.23 -11.02
CA THR A 212 5.38 0.51 -10.99
C THR A 212 4.21 1.40 -11.38
N LEU A 213 4.12 2.60 -10.82
CA LEU A 213 3.06 3.56 -11.15
C LEU A 213 3.14 4.02 -12.61
N GLU A 214 4.33 4.30 -13.12
CA GLU A 214 4.57 4.71 -14.51
C GLU A 214 4.12 3.63 -15.49
N ARG A 215 4.57 2.38 -15.29
CA ARG A 215 4.11 1.24 -16.10
C ARG A 215 2.60 1.07 -16.04
N ALA A 216 1.98 1.20 -14.86
CA ALA A 216 0.54 1.10 -14.72
C ALA A 216 -0.20 2.22 -15.49
N ILE A 217 0.31 3.45 -15.49
CA ILE A 217 -0.25 4.59 -16.25
C ILE A 217 -0.17 4.36 -17.77
N GLU A 218 0.90 3.73 -18.24
CA GLU A 218 1.11 3.41 -19.65
C GLU A 218 0.21 2.25 -20.12
N MET A 219 0.09 1.21 -19.29
CA MET A 219 -0.60 -0.03 -19.65
C MET A 219 -2.12 0.04 -19.47
N THR A 220 -2.61 0.86 -18.53
CA THR A 220 -4.04 0.91 -18.24
C THR A 220 -4.84 1.61 -19.34
N THR A 221 -5.98 1.00 -19.71
CA THR A 221 -6.98 1.62 -20.59
C THR A 221 -8.09 2.33 -19.82
N LEU A 222 -8.10 2.23 -18.48
CA LEU A 222 -9.15 2.77 -17.62
C LEU A 222 -8.83 4.22 -17.24
N PRO A 223 -9.65 5.21 -17.65
CA PRO A 223 -9.34 6.62 -17.39
C PRO A 223 -9.30 6.97 -15.90
N SER A 224 -10.22 6.39 -15.11
CA SER A 224 -10.28 6.60 -13.65
C SER A 224 -9.02 6.09 -12.96
N LEU A 225 -8.59 4.88 -13.31
CA LEU A 225 -7.37 4.30 -12.75
C LEU A 225 -6.14 5.09 -13.20
N LYS A 226 -6.04 5.48 -14.47
CA LYS A 226 -4.96 6.32 -14.97
C LYS A 226 -4.85 7.64 -14.20
N HIS A 227 -5.97 8.30 -13.96
CA HIS A 227 -6.04 9.52 -13.16
C HIS A 227 -5.56 9.28 -11.73
N ALA A 228 -6.09 8.25 -11.07
CA ALA A 228 -5.75 7.91 -9.69
C ALA A 228 -4.27 7.56 -9.52
N THR A 229 -3.72 6.73 -10.40
CA THR A 229 -2.30 6.34 -10.39
C THR A 229 -1.39 7.55 -10.65
N THR A 230 -1.79 8.47 -11.54
CA THR A 230 -1.05 9.73 -11.78
C THR A 230 -1.06 10.64 -10.55
N ALA A 231 -2.17 10.72 -9.82
CA ALA A 231 -2.25 11.47 -8.57
C ALA A 231 -1.34 10.85 -7.50
N GLY A 232 -1.32 9.52 -7.38
CA GLY A 232 -0.39 8.77 -6.53
C GLY A 232 1.08 9.03 -6.87
N LEU A 233 1.45 8.95 -8.15
CA LEU A 233 2.83 9.21 -8.60
C LEU A 233 3.26 10.65 -8.31
N SER A 234 2.35 11.61 -8.53
CA SER A 234 2.59 13.01 -8.20
C SER A 234 2.85 13.20 -6.70
N LYS A 235 2.06 12.54 -5.84
CA LYS A 235 2.27 12.56 -4.38
C LYS A 235 3.59 11.91 -3.98
N LEU A 236 3.95 10.77 -4.59
CA LEU A 236 5.21 10.08 -4.34
C LEU A 236 6.41 10.98 -4.70
N ASN A 237 6.35 11.67 -5.84
CA ASN A 237 7.42 12.55 -6.31
C ASN A 237 7.69 13.75 -5.38
N ILE A 238 6.66 14.28 -4.71
CA ILE A 238 6.83 15.33 -3.69
C ILE A 238 7.76 14.85 -2.56
N TYR A 239 7.61 13.61 -2.11
CA TYR A 239 8.46 13.06 -1.05
C TYR A 239 9.80 12.54 -1.56
N TYR A 240 9.86 12.07 -2.81
CA TYR A 240 11.12 11.68 -3.43
C TYR A 240 12.14 12.82 -3.45
N VAL A 241 11.71 14.04 -3.79
CA VAL A 241 12.56 15.24 -3.73
C VAL A 241 13.10 15.48 -2.32
N LYS A 242 12.26 15.31 -1.29
CA LYS A 242 12.67 15.47 0.12
C LYS A 242 13.67 14.41 0.56
N VAL A 243 13.53 13.18 0.05
CA VAL A 243 14.43 12.08 0.37
C VAL A 243 15.80 12.29 -0.24
N LEU A 244 15.87 12.83 -1.47
CA LEU A 244 17.13 13.21 -2.13
C LEU A 244 17.85 14.37 -1.44
N ASP A 245 17.11 15.30 -0.82
CA ASP A 245 17.70 16.41 -0.06
C ASP A 245 18.34 15.94 1.27
N CYS A 246 17.98 14.75 1.75
CA CYS A 246 18.57 14.16 2.95
C CYS A 246 19.87 13.39 2.60
N GLN A 247 21.02 13.99 2.93
CA GLN A 247 22.34 13.39 2.65
C GLN A 247 22.49 11.97 3.21
N HIS A 248 21.80 11.65 4.31
CA HIS A 248 21.91 10.35 4.98
C HIS A 248 21.30 9.24 4.12
N ASN A 249 20.17 9.51 3.44
CA ASN A 249 19.57 8.56 2.52
C ASN A 249 20.52 8.31 1.33
N VAL A 250 21.05 9.39 0.74
CA VAL A 250 21.93 9.34 -0.44
C VAL A 250 23.24 8.60 -0.15
N VAL A 251 23.87 8.89 0.99
CA VAL A 251 25.12 8.22 1.40
C VAL A 251 24.86 6.74 1.72
N ALA A 252 23.76 6.43 2.40
CA ALA A 252 23.44 5.06 2.79
C ALA A 252 23.12 4.15 1.61
N THR A 253 22.49 4.68 0.56
CA THR A 253 22.22 3.96 -0.69
C THR A 253 23.46 3.84 -1.57
N GLY A 254 24.59 4.45 -1.19
CA GLY A 254 25.82 4.41 -1.97
C GLY A 254 25.75 5.22 -3.27
N GLU A 255 24.75 6.09 -3.44
CA GLU A 255 24.72 7.07 -4.52
C GLU A 255 25.77 8.15 -4.22
N PHE A 256 27.04 7.86 -4.45
CA PHE A 256 27.98 8.93 -4.78
C PHE A 256 27.50 9.51 -6.11
N VAL A 257 26.80 10.63 -6.02
CA VAL A 257 26.40 11.57 -7.07
C VAL A 257 27.18 11.36 -8.37
N ASN A 258 26.67 10.51 -9.26
CA ASN A 258 27.01 10.57 -10.68
C ASN A 258 25.93 11.45 -11.32
N PHE A 259 26.32 12.67 -11.66
CA PHE A 259 25.60 13.57 -12.57
C PHE A 259 25.29 12.85 -13.92
N PRO A 260 24.34 13.37 -14.71
CA PRO A 260 23.26 12.63 -15.35
C PRO A 260 23.71 11.79 -16.55
N GLY A 261 23.08 10.63 -16.74
CA GLY A 261 23.08 9.93 -18.03
C GLY A 261 23.08 8.41 -18.01
N GLN A 262 23.22 7.75 -16.86
CA GLN A 262 23.16 6.28 -16.81
C GLN A 262 22.44 5.79 -15.54
N PRO A 263 21.38 4.96 -15.69
CA PRO A 263 20.86 4.23 -14.55
C PRO A 263 21.89 3.17 -14.15
N ALA A 264 22.34 3.20 -12.89
CA ALA A 264 22.99 2.04 -12.30
C ALA A 264 21.96 0.89 -12.30
N ALA A 265 22.33 -0.27 -12.83
CA ALA A 265 21.49 -1.45 -12.78
C ALA A 265 21.38 -1.89 -11.31
N TRP A 266 20.24 -1.55 -10.69
CA TRP A 266 19.92 -1.98 -9.34
C TRP A 266 19.72 -3.49 -9.31
N PRO A 267 20.09 -4.18 -8.21
CA PRO A 267 19.74 -5.58 -8.04
C PRO A 267 18.23 -5.73 -8.18
N GLU A 268 17.79 -6.64 -9.07
CA GLU A 268 16.39 -7.02 -9.16
C GLU A 268 15.90 -7.41 -7.77
N ILE A 269 14.82 -6.75 -7.33
CA ILE A 269 14.08 -7.22 -6.16
C ILE A 269 13.57 -8.60 -6.55
N GLN A 270 14.25 -9.64 -6.09
CA GLN A 270 13.73 -10.99 -6.23
C GLN A 270 12.44 -11.04 -5.42
N GLU A 271 11.31 -11.03 -6.12
CA GLU A 271 10.07 -11.54 -5.57
C GLU A 271 10.40 -12.97 -5.13
N SER A 272 10.55 -13.16 -3.82
CA SER A 272 10.76 -14.47 -3.25
C SER A 272 9.69 -15.41 -3.81
N PRO A 273 10.06 -16.57 -4.37
CA PRO A 273 9.10 -17.49 -4.92
C PRO A 273 8.09 -17.81 -3.82
N THR A 274 6.82 -17.61 -4.14
CA THR A 274 5.67 -18.02 -3.34
C THR A 274 5.94 -19.39 -2.74
N LEU A 275 6.00 -19.45 -1.40
CA LEU A 275 6.04 -20.67 -0.60
C LEU A 275 4.67 -20.88 0.01
#